data_AF-W7U0E4-F1
#
_entry.id   AF-W7U0E4-F1
#
_cell.length_a   1.000
_cell.length_b   1.000
_cell.length_c   1.000
_cell.angle_alpha   90.00
_cell.angle_beta   90.00
_cell.angle_gamma   90.00
#
_symmetry.space_group_name_H-M   'P 1'
#
loop_
_entity.id
_entity.type
_entity.pdbx_description
1 polymer ?
#
loop_
_entity_poly.entity_id
_entity_poly.type
_entity_poly.pdbx_seq_one_letter_code
_entity_poly.pdbx_strand_id
1 'polypeptide(L)'
;MRAGKDQKVSPRVFMCVRIPSASLGGAHCVAAPPAASVRATGVKKPKKPPVVGGKRAFKFFFHDTYCAQRFVHRFEHRTHTMATKEFLETYQKKIMELRSVMPARIAEVEAVLQAAPFGKSVSEVMTHSRAAVAANAEVSGSLGTARDVLLRTVEDLHLVCTWLKLKVPKVSDGGNFGVAVILEVVKTIEGKIEVLNKGLDELPNYFSERASAVEKLVARTSTDVKESKSKSSTTGGKDGDETKGSESQTEEKSVKKSEFLPDQLEHLVALDAKFFTIFKRDVELCHSAYLTCFDILEKNFTLLNAPRGDKGDSSHLSMF
;
A
#
# COMPACT_ATOMS: atom_id res chain seq x y z
N MET A 1 56.69 5.65 -40.54
CA MET A 1 57.39 4.39 -40.24
C MET A 1 57.16 4.03 -38.79
N ARG A 2 56.62 2.82 -38.55
CA ARG A 2 56.72 1.90 -37.38
C ARG A 2 56.62 2.49 -35.96
N ALA A 3 55.52 2.22 -35.24
CA ALA A 3 55.27 1.01 -34.41
C ALA A 3 55.76 1.23 -32.96
N GLY A 4 55.09 0.84 -31.89
CA GLY A 4 53.84 0.12 -31.65
C GLY A 4 53.82 -0.33 -30.17
N LYS A 5 52.61 -0.57 -29.65
CA LYS A 5 52.24 -1.44 -28.52
C LYS A 5 52.92 -1.22 -27.15
N ASP A 6 52.11 -0.99 -26.11
CA ASP A 6 51.79 -2.09 -25.20
C ASP A 6 50.59 -1.83 -24.30
N GLN A 7 49.86 -2.92 -24.12
CA GLN A 7 48.54 -3.08 -23.55
C GLN A 7 48.72 -3.70 -22.17
N LYS A 8 48.29 -3.04 -21.09
CA LYS A 8 48.18 -3.67 -19.76
C LYS A 8 46.76 -3.62 -19.26
N VAL A 9 46.12 -4.78 -19.40
CA VAL A 9 44.87 -5.18 -18.76
C VAL A 9 45.20 -5.79 -17.40
N SER A 10 44.55 -5.34 -16.34
CA SER A 10 44.43 -6.07 -15.07
C SER A 10 43.31 -5.46 -14.21
N PRO A 11 42.74 -6.18 -13.23
CA PRO A 11 41.69 -7.16 -13.47
C PRO A 11 40.35 -6.71 -12.84
N ARG A 12 39.24 -7.12 -13.46
CA ARG A 12 37.90 -7.02 -12.88
C ARG A 12 37.86 -7.88 -11.61
N VAL A 13 37.67 -7.23 -10.48
CA VAL A 13 37.26 -7.89 -9.22
C VAL A 13 35.87 -8.47 -9.46
N PHE A 14 35.80 -9.80 -9.58
CA PHE A 14 34.56 -10.56 -9.50
C PHE A 14 34.06 -10.47 -8.05
N MET A 15 33.15 -9.54 -7.77
CA MET A 15 32.34 -9.63 -6.56
C MET A 15 31.28 -10.71 -6.78
N CYS A 16 31.61 -11.91 -6.32
CA CYS A 16 30.70 -13.03 -6.18
C CYS A 16 29.74 -12.72 -5.02
N VAL A 17 28.63 -12.05 -5.31
CA VAL A 17 27.51 -11.97 -4.35
C VAL A 17 26.77 -13.29 -4.43
N ARG A 18 27.10 -14.18 -3.49
CA ARG A 18 26.34 -15.40 -3.18
C ARG A 18 24.88 -15.02 -2.93
N ILE A 19 24.00 -15.49 -3.80
CA ILE A 19 22.58 -15.67 -3.52
C ILE A 19 22.46 -16.95 -2.68
N PRO A 20 21.95 -16.92 -1.44
CA PRO A 20 21.52 -18.14 -0.78
C PRO A 20 20.12 -18.49 -1.31
N SER A 21 20.07 -19.53 -2.14
CA SER A 21 18.87 -20.36 -2.28
C SER A 21 18.76 -21.24 -1.03
N ALA A 22 17.62 -21.17 -0.35
CA ALA A 22 17.23 -22.19 0.63
C ALA A 22 15.80 -22.61 0.30
N SER A 23 15.70 -23.82 -0.23
CA SER A 23 14.45 -24.54 -0.42
C SER A 23 13.93 -25.08 0.91
N LEU A 24 12.60 -25.10 1.02
CA LEU A 24 11.78 -26.18 1.57
C LEU A 24 12.07 -26.67 3.01
N GLY A 25 11.06 -26.48 3.86
CA GLY A 25 10.80 -27.34 5.01
C GLY A 25 10.55 -26.56 6.30
N GLY A 26 9.29 -26.46 6.71
CA GLY A 26 8.97 -25.88 8.01
C GLY A 26 7.49 -25.57 8.19
N ALA A 27 6.66 -26.63 8.29
CA ALA A 27 5.32 -26.50 8.84
C ALA A 27 5.43 -25.99 10.28
N HIS A 28 5.06 -24.74 10.54
CA HIS A 28 4.85 -24.25 11.90
C HIS A 28 3.49 -24.76 12.39
N CYS A 29 3.50 -25.94 13.00
CA CYS A 29 2.46 -26.36 13.92
C CYS A 29 2.50 -25.43 15.14
N VAL A 30 1.41 -24.71 15.38
CA VAL A 30 1.17 -23.97 16.62
C VAL A 30 1.07 -24.99 17.75
N ALA A 31 2.02 -24.96 18.68
CA ALA A 31 2.03 -25.80 19.86
C ALA A 31 0.87 -25.41 20.79
N ALA A 32 -0.01 -26.38 21.05
CA ALA A 32 -1.01 -26.33 22.10
C ALA A 32 -0.33 -26.35 23.49
N PRO A 33 -0.93 -25.72 24.52
CA PRO A 33 -0.39 -25.75 25.88
C PRO A 33 -0.42 -27.18 26.48
N PRO A 34 0.49 -27.50 27.42
CA PRO A 34 0.64 -28.85 27.94
C PRO A 34 -0.59 -29.30 28.73
N ALA A 35 -1.10 -30.48 28.38
CA ALA A 35 -2.14 -31.18 29.11
C ALA A 35 -1.65 -31.52 30.52
N ALA A 36 -2.36 -31.04 31.54
CA ALA A 36 -2.19 -31.48 32.90
C ALA A 36 -2.53 -32.97 33.01
N SER A 37 -1.55 -33.76 33.47
CA SER A 37 -1.69 -35.16 33.82
C SER A 37 -2.69 -35.33 34.96
N VAL A 38 -3.92 -35.73 34.64
CA VAL A 38 -4.89 -36.21 35.63
C VAL A 38 -4.74 -37.72 35.72
N ARG A 39 -4.17 -38.15 36.85
CA ARG A 39 -4.04 -39.55 37.26
C ARG A 39 -5.43 -40.19 37.34
N ALA A 40 -5.67 -41.21 36.54
CA ALA A 40 -6.90 -42.00 36.57
C ALA A 40 -6.96 -42.81 37.87
N THR A 41 -7.83 -42.40 38.81
CA THR A 41 -8.28 -43.25 39.92
C THR A 41 -9.74 -43.63 39.71
N GLY A 42 -9.95 -44.91 39.35
CA GLY A 42 -11.13 -45.72 39.64
C GLY A 42 -12.52 -45.08 39.50
N VAL A 43 -13.15 -45.31 38.35
CA VAL A 43 -14.61 -45.16 38.18
C VAL A 43 -15.31 -46.19 39.08
N LYS A 44 -15.79 -45.76 40.26
CA LYS A 44 -16.86 -46.45 40.98
C LYS A 44 -18.20 -45.97 40.42
N LYS A 45 -19.06 -46.93 40.04
CA LYS A 45 -20.45 -46.70 39.60
C LYS A 45 -21.17 -45.72 40.54
N PRO A 46 -22.04 -44.83 40.04
CA PRO A 46 -22.79 -43.91 40.88
C PRO A 46 -23.76 -44.69 41.77
N LYS A 47 -23.58 -44.60 43.09
CA LYS A 47 -24.64 -44.98 44.04
C LYS A 47 -25.81 -44.03 43.82
N LYS A 48 -27.03 -44.58 43.73
CA LYS A 48 -28.29 -43.81 43.72
C LYS A 48 -28.24 -42.74 44.82
N PRO A 49 -28.66 -41.49 44.55
CA PRO A 49 -28.76 -40.50 45.60
C PRO A 49 -29.82 -40.94 46.61
N PRO A 50 -29.62 -40.68 47.92
CA PRO A 50 -30.69 -40.84 48.88
C PRO A 50 -31.80 -39.86 48.50
N VAL A 51 -33.04 -40.37 48.45
CA VAL A 51 -34.25 -39.54 48.33
C VAL A 51 -34.38 -38.78 49.65
N VAL A 52 -33.68 -37.66 49.76
CA VAL A 52 -33.90 -36.68 50.83
C VAL A 52 -34.91 -35.69 50.29
N GLY A 53 -36.16 -35.92 50.66
CA GLY A 53 -37.21 -34.92 50.51
C GLY A 53 -36.79 -33.65 51.23
N GLY A 54 -36.73 -32.53 50.51
CA GLY A 54 -36.43 -31.26 51.13
C GLY A 54 -36.05 -30.20 50.13
N LYS A 55 -36.92 -29.20 49.98
CA LYS A 55 -36.77 -27.95 49.22
C LYS A 55 -35.48 -27.13 49.49
N ARG A 56 -34.55 -27.63 50.33
CA ARG A 56 -33.28 -26.98 50.71
C ARG A 56 -32.08 -27.43 49.87
N ALA A 57 -32.06 -28.66 49.34
CA ALA A 57 -30.92 -29.15 48.53
C ALA A 57 -30.84 -28.48 47.15
N PHE A 58 -31.99 -28.09 46.56
CA PHE A 58 -32.05 -27.31 45.33
C PHE A 58 -31.47 -25.90 45.47
N LYS A 59 -31.51 -25.31 46.68
CA LYS A 59 -31.02 -23.93 46.91
C LYS A 59 -29.50 -23.82 46.89
N PHE A 60 -28.78 -24.84 47.35
CA PHE A 60 -27.31 -24.85 47.37
C PHE A 60 -26.70 -25.06 45.98
N PHE A 61 -27.24 -25.99 45.19
CA PHE A 61 -26.74 -26.25 43.83
C PHE A 61 -26.96 -25.07 42.87
N PHE A 62 -28.08 -24.35 43.00
CA PHE A 62 -28.33 -23.14 42.22
C PHE A 62 -27.45 -21.96 42.65
N HIS A 63 -27.11 -21.84 43.94
CA HIS A 63 -26.27 -20.75 44.43
C HIS A 63 -24.81 -20.91 43.96
N ASP A 64 -24.25 -22.13 44.00
CA ASP A 64 -22.85 -22.38 43.60
C ASP A 64 -22.63 -22.27 42.09
N THR A 65 -23.57 -22.74 41.27
CA THR A 65 -23.50 -22.58 39.80
C THR A 65 -23.67 -21.11 39.39
N TYR A 66 -24.56 -20.36 40.06
CA TYR A 66 -24.74 -18.93 39.83
C TYR A 66 -23.53 -18.12 40.29
N CYS A 67 -22.89 -18.49 41.41
CA CYS A 67 -21.63 -17.88 41.86
C CYS A 67 -20.47 -18.16 40.92
N ALA A 68 -20.34 -19.39 40.39
CA ALA A 68 -19.33 -19.74 39.40
C ALA A 68 -19.51 -18.98 38.07
N GLN A 69 -20.74 -18.91 37.55
CA GLN A 69 -21.05 -18.11 36.34
C GLN A 69 -20.77 -16.61 36.56
N ARG A 70 -21.14 -16.07 37.72
CA ARG A 70 -20.86 -14.67 38.07
C ARG A 70 -19.38 -14.40 38.32
N PHE A 71 -18.59 -15.41 38.67
CA PHE A 71 -17.13 -15.31 38.78
C PHE A 71 -16.47 -15.34 37.41
N VAL A 72 -16.85 -16.27 36.53
CA VAL A 72 -16.36 -16.37 35.15
C VAL A 72 -16.69 -15.09 34.37
N HIS A 73 -17.94 -14.61 34.40
CA HIS A 73 -18.31 -13.37 33.74
C HIS A 73 -17.57 -12.15 34.31
N ARG A 74 -17.28 -12.12 35.62
CA ARG A 74 -16.53 -11.02 36.24
C ARG A 74 -15.03 -11.11 35.95
N PHE A 75 -14.50 -12.31 35.73
CA PHE A 75 -13.12 -12.56 35.32
C PHE A 75 -12.94 -12.19 33.84
N GLU A 76 -13.79 -12.69 32.95
CA GLU A 76 -13.83 -12.35 31.52
C GLU A 76 -14.03 -10.85 31.29
N HIS A 77 -14.96 -10.22 32.00
CA HIS A 77 -15.13 -8.78 31.92
C HIS A 77 -13.86 -8.05 32.38
N ARG A 78 -13.17 -8.51 33.44
CA ARG A 78 -11.92 -7.89 33.89
C ARG A 78 -10.79 -8.08 32.87
N THR A 79 -10.62 -9.27 32.31
CA THR A 79 -9.56 -9.53 31.32
C THR A 79 -9.79 -8.72 30.05
N HIS A 80 -11.02 -8.64 29.55
CA HIS A 80 -11.37 -7.76 28.43
C HIS A 80 -11.09 -6.28 28.77
N THR A 81 -11.49 -5.81 29.94
CA THR A 81 -11.26 -4.40 30.33
C THR A 81 -9.77 -4.07 30.51
N MET A 82 -8.96 -5.02 30.98
CA MET A 82 -7.51 -4.86 31.13
C MET A 82 -6.82 -4.80 29.76
N ALA A 83 -7.15 -5.73 28.86
CA ALA A 83 -6.62 -5.73 27.49
C ALA A 83 -6.96 -4.44 26.74
N THR A 84 -8.21 -3.93 26.86
CA THR A 84 -8.60 -2.65 26.21
C THR A 84 -7.82 -1.46 26.74
N LYS A 85 -7.46 -1.43 28.04
CA LYS A 85 -6.63 -0.37 28.62
C LYS A 85 -5.20 -0.40 28.09
N GLU A 86 -4.59 -1.58 28.02
CA GLU A 86 -3.24 -1.76 27.46
C GLU A 86 -3.17 -1.32 25.99
N PHE A 87 -4.19 -1.64 25.20
CA PHE A 87 -4.30 -1.13 23.82
C PHE A 87 -4.42 0.40 23.78
N LEU A 88 -5.27 0.98 24.62
CA LEU A 88 -5.42 2.43 24.71
C LEU A 88 -4.10 3.14 25.05
N GLU A 89 -3.34 2.63 26.01
CA GLU A 89 -2.02 3.17 26.39
C GLU A 89 -1.02 3.05 25.24
N THR A 90 -1.03 1.91 24.53
CA THR A 90 -0.18 1.69 23.35
C THR A 90 -0.48 2.72 22.25
N TYR A 91 -1.74 2.91 21.90
CA TYR A 91 -2.15 3.88 20.88
C TYR A 91 -1.94 5.33 21.36
N GLN A 92 -2.09 5.60 22.65
CA GLN A 92 -1.76 6.90 23.22
C GLN A 92 -0.29 7.24 23.00
N LYS A 93 0.63 6.30 23.30
CA LYS A 93 2.06 6.50 23.07
C LYS A 93 2.36 6.74 21.59
N LYS A 94 1.79 5.93 20.70
CA LYS A 94 1.96 6.08 19.24
C LYS A 94 1.48 7.44 18.73
N ILE A 95 0.37 7.95 19.25
CA ILE A 95 -0.14 9.27 18.85
C ILE A 95 0.71 10.40 19.39
N MET A 96 1.23 10.29 20.61
CA MET A 96 2.17 11.30 21.13
C MET A 96 3.46 11.35 20.29
N GLU A 97 3.98 10.19 19.92
CA GLU A 97 5.13 10.08 19.01
C GLU A 97 4.80 10.68 17.64
N LEU A 98 3.71 10.23 17.00
CA LEU A 98 3.28 10.74 15.70
C LEU A 98 3.10 12.27 15.73
N ARG A 99 2.42 12.79 16.75
CA ARG A 99 2.19 14.23 16.90
C ARG A 99 3.51 15.01 17.02
N SER A 100 4.50 14.46 17.70
CA SER A 100 5.83 15.09 17.82
C SER A 100 6.60 15.12 16.50
N VAL A 101 6.43 14.10 15.63
CA VAL A 101 7.14 14.01 14.34
C VAL A 101 6.33 14.56 13.17
N MET A 102 5.04 14.85 13.34
CA MET A 102 4.15 15.33 12.28
C MET A 102 4.64 16.63 11.60
N PRO A 103 5.20 17.63 12.33
CA PRO A 103 5.82 18.79 11.68
C PRO A 103 6.98 18.41 10.75
N ALA A 104 7.80 17.44 11.15
CA ALA A 104 8.88 16.93 10.30
C ALA A 104 8.32 16.19 9.08
N ARG A 105 7.24 15.41 9.23
CA ARG A 105 6.54 14.77 8.10
C ARG A 105 6.02 15.78 7.10
N ILE A 106 5.40 16.87 7.58
CA ILE A 106 4.90 17.96 6.72
C ILE A 106 6.05 18.56 5.91
N ALA A 107 7.16 18.93 6.59
CA ALA A 107 8.33 19.49 5.94
C ALA A 107 8.99 18.51 4.94
N GLU A 108 9.04 17.21 5.26
CA GLU A 108 9.52 16.18 4.33
C GLU A 108 8.68 16.12 3.04
N VAL A 109 7.34 16.15 3.16
CA VAL A 109 6.47 16.12 1.98
C VAL A 109 6.58 17.41 1.17
N GLU A 110 6.69 18.56 1.83
CA GLU A 110 6.95 19.83 1.15
C GLU A 110 8.28 19.82 0.39
N ALA A 111 9.34 19.29 1.00
CA ALA A 111 10.64 19.13 0.35
C ALA A 111 10.55 18.20 -0.87
N VAL A 112 9.78 17.12 -0.81
CA VAL A 112 9.51 16.24 -1.96
C VAL A 112 8.81 16.99 -3.09
N LEU A 113 7.84 17.85 -2.79
CA LEU A 113 7.12 18.66 -3.80
C LEU A 113 8.01 19.70 -4.46
N GLN A 114 8.98 20.25 -3.72
CA GLN A 114 9.95 21.22 -4.24
C GLN A 114 11.10 20.55 -5.01
N ALA A 115 11.46 19.31 -4.66
CA ALA A 115 12.51 18.56 -5.32
C ALA A 115 12.10 18.06 -6.71
N ALA A 116 13.09 17.81 -7.57
CA ALA A 116 12.84 17.10 -8.83
C ALA A 116 12.38 15.65 -8.56
N PRO A 117 11.44 15.11 -9.35
CA PRO A 117 10.85 15.71 -10.54
C PRO A 117 9.65 16.63 -10.27
N PHE A 118 9.03 16.62 -9.08
CA PHE A 118 7.80 17.36 -8.80
C PHE A 118 7.92 18.89 -8.85
N GLY A 119 9.12 19.42 -8.56
CA GLY A 119 9.44 20.84 -8.70
C GLY A 119 9.47 21.33 -10.16
N LYS A 120 9.53 20.43 -11.14
CA LYS A 120 9.51 20.79 -12.57
C LYS A 120 8.10 21.12 -13.05
N SER A 121 8.01 21.94 -14.08
CA SER A 121 6.76 22.16 -14.82
C SER A 121 6.41 20.94 -15.68
N VAL A 122 5.12 20.77 -15.97
CA VAL A 122 4.63 19.68 -16.83
C VAL A 122 5.26 19.73 -18.23
N SER A 123 5.46 20.94 -18.77
CA SER A 123 6.08 21.17 -20.07
C SER A 123 7.52 20.66 -20.14
N GLU A 124 8.30 20.80 -19.06
CA GLU A 124 9.66 20.30 -18.98
C GLU A 124 9.69 18.76 -19.00
N VAL A 125 8.79 18.11 -18.27
CA VAL A 125 8.66 16.64 -18.24
C VAL A 125 8.25 16.08 -19.61
N MET A 126 7.34 16.77 -20.31
CA MET A 126 6.90 16.37 -21.66
C MET A 126 8.01 16.41 -22.72
N THR A 127 9.03 17.26 -22.53
CA THR A 127 10.14 17.36 -23.48
C THR A 127 10.98 16.07 -23.49
N HIS A 128 11.09 15.38 -22.36
CA HIS A 128 11.81 14.11 -22.25
C HIS A 128 11.08 12.94 -22.92
N SER A 129 9.74 12.92 -22.83
CA SER A 129 8.89 11.89 -23.45
C SER A 129 9.00 11.86 -24.97
N ARG A 130 9.21 13.02 -25.61
CA ARG A 130 9.31 13.12 -27.07
C ARG A 130 10.66 12.59 -27.61
N ALA A 131 11.70 12.54 -26.77
CA ALA A 131 13.06 12.17 -27.17
C ALA A 131 13.29 10.65 -27.23
N ALA A 132 12.51 9.84 -26.50
CA ALA A 132 12.68 8.38 -26.50
C ALA A 132 11.37 7.63 -26.21
N VAL A 133 11.00 6.70 -27.10
CA VAL A 133 9.90 5.72 -26.88
C VAL A 133 10.24 4.73 -25.74
N ALA A 134 11.49 4.72 -25.27
CA ALA A 134 11.95 3.97 -24.10
C ALA A 134 11.21 4.38 -22.80
N ALA A 135 11.49 3.70 -21.70
CA ALA A 135 10.87 4.00 -20.40
C ALA A 135 11.18 5.44 -19.95
N ASN A 136 10.17 6.17 -19.49
CA ASN A 136 10.35 7.52 -18.94
C ASN A 136 10.79 7.41 -17.47
N ALA A 137 12.08 7.57 -17.23
CA ALA A 137 12.69 7.48 -15.89
C ALA A 137 12.15 8.54 -14.91
N GLU A 138 11.79 9.73 -15.39
CA GLU A 138 11.26 10.79 -14.52
C GLU A 138 9.87 10.45 -14.00
N VAL A 139 8.96 10.02 -14.88
CA VAL A 139 7.59 9.68 -14.51
C VAL A 139 7.54 8.38 -13.70
N SER A 140 8.35 7.37 -14.05
CA SER A 140 8.46 6.15 -13.25
C SER A 140 9.07 6.38 -11.86
N GLY A 141 10.06 7.28 -11.74
CA GLY A 141 10.61 7.70 -10.44
C GLY A 141 9.60 8.49 -9.61
N SER A 142 8.80 9.35 -10.26
CA SER A 142 7.70 10.07 -9.63
C SER A 142 6.67 9.12 -9.02
N LEU A 143 6.32 8.05 -9.73
CA LEU A 143 5.39 7.02 -9.26
C LEU A 143 5.88 6.38 -7.94
N GLY A 144 7.14 5.94 -7.90
CA GLY A 144 7.71 5.33 -6.69
C GLY A 144 7.67 6.28 -5.49
N THR A 145 8.05 7.54 -5.72
CA THR A 145 8.01 8.58 -4.68
C THR A 145 6.57 8.85 -4.19
N ALA A 146 5.62 9.00 -5.11
CA ALA A 146 4.22 9.21 -4.77
C ALA A 146 3.64 8.04 -3.96
N ARG A 147 3.97 6.80 -4.34
CA ARG A 147 3.55 5.59 -3.62
C ARG A 147 4.01 5.61 -2.16
N ASP A 148 5.30 5.87 -1.92
CA ASP A 148 5.86 5.84 -0.57
C ASP A 148 5.26 6.93 0.31
N VAL A 149 5.06 8.14 -0.23
CA VAL A 149 4.43 9.24 0.49
C VAL A 149 2.96 8.93 0.78
N LEU A 150 2.21 8.40 -0.19
CA LEU A 150 0.80 8.03 -0.01
C LEU A 150 0.62 6.97 1.07
N LEU A 151 1.37 5.85 1.00
CA LEU A 151 1.26 4.76 1.96
C LEU A 151 1.52 5.24 3.39
N ARG A 152 2.62 5.96 3.59
CA ARG A 152 2.98 6.50 4.90
C ARG A 152 1.91 7.45 5.44
N THR A 153 1.37 8.31 4.59
CA THR A 153 0.31 9.25 4.97
C THR A 153 -0.97 8.51 5.36
N VAL A 154 -1.40 7.52 4.58
CA VAL A 154 -2.57 6.70 4.89
C VAL A 154 -2.40 5.95 6.20
N GLU A 155 -1.23 5.37 6.47
CA GLU A 155 -0.91 4.69 7.72
C GLU A 155 -0.99 5.62 8.94
N ASP A 156 -0.37 6.79 8.86
CA ASP A 156 -0.38 7.80 9.94
C ASP A 156 -1.80 8.32 10.21
N LEU A 157 -2.61 8.56 9.17
CA LEU A 157 -4.01 8.98 9.32
C LEU A 157 -4.88 7.86 9.90
N HIS A 158 -4.68 6.60 9.49
CA HIS A 158 -5.38 5.45 10.07
C HIS A 158 -5.07 5.27 11.55
N LEU A 159 -3.82 5.53 11.97
CA LEU A 159 -3.41 5.50 13.36
C LEU A 159 -4.21 6.52 14.20
N VAL A 160 -4.38 7.75 13.68
CA VAL A 160 -5.20 8.80 14.31
C VAL A 160 -6.67 8.37 14.42
N CYS A 161 -7.27 7.89 13.33
CA CYS A 161 -8.66 7.41 13.35
C CYS A 161 -8.87 6.27 14.36
N THR A 162 -7.94 5.32 14.41
CA THR A 162 -8.02 4.18 15.33
C THR A 162 -7.95 4.65 16.78
N TRP A 163 -7.01 5.54 17.11
CA TRP A 163 -6.92 6.12 18.44
C TRP A 163 -8.20 6.87 18.84
N LEU A 164 -8.73 7.73 17.95
CA LEU A 164 -9.95 8.49 18.20
C LEU A 164 -11.17 7.59 18.45
N LYS A 165 -11.34 6.53 17.65
CA LYS A 165 -12.41 5.55 17.85
C LYS A 165 -12.30 4.83 19.19
N LEU A 166 -11.08 4.52 19.64
CA LEU A 166 -10.83 3.93 20.97
C LEU A 166 -11.12 4.91 22.11
N LYS A 167 -11.02 6.23 21.88
CA LYS A 167 -11.34 7.27 22.88
C LYS A 167 -12.83 7.49 23.10
N VAL A 168 -13.70 6.95 22.24
CA VAL A 168 -15.15 7.08 22.39
C VAL A 168 -15.60 6.38 23.68
N PRO A 169 -16.12 7.12 24.68
CA PRO A 169 -16.56 6.55 25.95
C PRO A 169 -17.89 5.81 25.80
N LYS A 170 -18.24 4.99 26.80
CA LYS A 170 -19.56 4.35 26.89
C LYS A 170 -20.68 5.39 26.74
N VAL A 171 -21.64 5.14 25.85
CA VAL A 171 -22.82 5.99 25.60
C VAL A 171 -23.53 6.37 26.91
N SER A 172 -23.81 7.67 27.07
CA SER A 172 -24.60 8.22 28.17
C SER A 172 -25.51 9.33 27.67
N ASP A 173 -26.54 9.66 28.44
CA ASP A 173 -27.57 10.64 28.08
C ASP A 173 -27.02 12.09 28.04
N GLY A 174 -26.06 12.40 28.93
CA GLY A 174 -25.39 13.71 29.00
C GLY A 174 -23.89 13.67 28.67
N GLY A 175 -23.31 14.85 28.39
CA GLY A 175 -21.86 15.03 28.20
C GLY A 175 -21.34 14.52 26.84
N ASN A 176 -22.12 14.70 25.77
CA ASN A 176 -21.82 14.12 24.44
C ASN A 176 -21.09 15.07 23.48
N PHE A 177 -20.79 16.31 23.88
CA PHE A 177 -20.14 17.29 23.00
C PHE A 177 -18.77 16.81 22.50
N GLY A 178 -17.86 16.42 23.40
CA GLY A 178 -16.54 15.93 22.99
C GLY A 178 -16.61 14.63 22.17
N VAL A 179 -17.63 13.80 22.39
CA VAL A 179 -17.89 12.62 21.57
C VAL A 179 -18.29 13.02 20.14
N ALA A 180 -19.17 14.01 19.99
CA ALA A 180 -19.55 14.53 18.67
C ALA A 180 -18.35 15.11 17.92
N VAL A 181 -17.47 15.85 18.61
CA VAL A 181 -16.22 16.38 18.02
C VAL A 181 -15.32 15.25 17.55
N ILE A 182 -15.11 14.20 18.35
CA ILE A 182 -14.33 13.03 17.94
C ILE A 182 -14.90 12.41 16.66
N LEU A 183 -16.21 12.20 16.58
CA LEU A 183 -16.84 11.57 15.42
C LEU A 183 -16.70 12.42 14.15
N GLU A 184 -16.82 13.75 14.25
CA GLU A 184 -16.64 14.65 13.10
C GLU A 184 -15.18 14.69 12.63
N VAL A 185 -14.22 14.67 13.56
CA VAL A 185 -12.79 14.57 13.22
C VAL A 185 -12.48 13.25 12.53
N VAL A 186 -12.97 12.12 13.07
CA VAL A 186 -12.80 10.79 12.45
C VAL A 186 -13.35 10.80 11.02
N LYS A 187 -14.57 11.29 10.83
CA LYS A 187 -15.20 11.39 9.51
C LYS A 187 -14.37 12.24 8.54
N THR A 188 -13.84 13.36 9.00
CA THR A 188 -12.98 14.25 8.20
C THR A 188 -11.72 13.53 7.75
N ILE A 189 -11.03 12.85 8.66
CA ILE A 189 -9.79 12.13 8.37
C ILE A 189 -10.06 10.91 7.48
N GLU A 190 -11.12 10.14 7.74
CA GLU A 190 -11.54 9.02 6.88
C GLU A 190 -11.85 9.46 5.45
N GLY A 191 -12.48 10.62 5.28
CA GLY A 191 -12.71 11.21 3.95
C GLY A 191 -11.40 11.53 3.22
N LYS A 192 -10.34 11.95 3.93
CA LYS A 192 -9.01 12.13 3.33
C LYS A 192 -8.39 10.79 2.97
N ILE A 193 -8.45 9.80 3.86
CA ILE A 193 -7.95 8.44 3.61
C ILE A 193 -8.59 7.84 2.36
N GLU A 194 -9.91 8.00 2.17
CA GLU A 194 -10.61 7.49 0.99
C GLU A 194 -10.06 8.10 -0.31
N VAL A 195 -9.81 9.42 -0.32
CA VAL A 195 -9.23 10.11 -1.48
C VAL A 195 -7.81 9.60 -1.76
N LEU A 196 -6.98 9.44 -0.74
CA LEU A 196 -5.60 8.95 -0.90
C LEU A 196 -5.56 7.48 -1.37
N ASN A 197 -6.46 6.62 -0.88
CA ASN A 197 -6.58 5.24 -1.35
C ASN A 197 -6.95 5.15 -2.83
N LYS A 198 -7.84 6.03 -3.32
CA LYS A 198 -8.14 6.11 -4.76
C LYS A 198 -6.90 6.47 -5.59
N GLY A 199 -6.04 7.35 -5.06
CA GLY A 199 -4.73 7.65 -5.67
C GLY A 199 -3.84 6.41 -5.74
N LEU A 200 -3.72 5.65 -4.64
CA LEU A 200 -2.96 4.39 -4.58
C LEU A 200 -3.43 3.36 -5.62
N ASP A 201 -4.75 3.20 -5.78
CA ASP A 201 -5.34 2.28 -6.75
C ASP A 201 -5.06 2.69 -8.20
N GLU A 202 -4.86 3.99 -8.48
CA GLU A 202 -4.61 4.51 -9.82
C GLU A 202 -3.12 4.42 -10.24
N LEU A 203 -2.18 4.36 -9.29
CA LEU A 203 -0.73 4.33 -9.58
C LEU A 203 -0.30 3.24 -10.58
N PRO A 204 -0.76 1.97 -10.49
CA PRO A 204 -0.32 0.91 -11.39
C PRO A 204 -0.72 1.14 -12.85
N ASN A 205 -1.75 1.96 -13.11
CA ASN A 205 -2.29 2.18 -14.46
C ASN A 205 -1.29 2.85 -15.40
N TYR A 206 -0.28 3.54 -14.86
CA TYR A 206 0.75 4.18 -15.69
C TYR A 206 1.44 3.19 -16.61
N PHE A 207 1.91 2.07 -16.06
CA PHE A 207 2.68 1.10 -16.85
C PHE A 207 1.81 0.37 -17.87
N SER A 208 0.55 0.06 -17.53
CA SER A 208 -0.37 -0.61 -18.46
C SER A 208 -0.80 0.32 -19.60
N GLU A 209 -1.25 1.55 -19.30
CA GLU A 209 -1.66 2.53 -20.31
C GLU A 209 -0.48 2.91 -21.22
N ARG A 210 0.71 3.13 -20.65
CA ARG A 210 1.90 3.46 -21.41
C ARG A 210 2.36 2.30 -22.29
N ALA A 211 2.35 1.06 -21.79
CA ALA A 211 2.72 -0.11 -22.60
C ALA A 211 1.80 -0.26 -23.81
N SER A 212 0.49 -0.09 -23.65
CA SER A 212 -0.47 -0.12 -24.76
C SER A 212 -0.27 1.01 -25.77
N ALA A 213 0.14 2.21 -25.33
CA ALA A 213 0.48 3.30 -26.24
C ALA A 213 1.77 3.01 -27.03
N VAL A 214 2.79 2.45 -26.39
CA VAL A 214 4.05 2.04 -27.03
C VAL A 214 3.85 0.90 -28.03
N GLU A 215 3.03 -0.10 -27.71
CA GLU A 215 2.72 -1.21 -28.62
C GLU A 215 2.13 -0.71 -29.95
N LYS A 216 1.23 0.28 -29.89
CA LYS A 216 0.63 0.91 -31.08
C LYS A 216 1.63 1.68 -31.94
N LEU A 217 2.74 2.15 -31.35
CA LEU A 217 3.86 2.78 -32.08
C LEU A 217 4.75 1.73 -32.75
N VAL A 218 5.05 0.63 -32.06
CA VAL A 218 5.97 -0.43 -32.54
C VAL A 218 5.31 -1.35 -33.57
N ALA A 219 4.03 -1.71 -33.43
CA ALA A 219 3.35 -2.63 -34.33
C ALA A 219 3.32 -2.17 -35.80
N ARG A 220 3.37 -0.86 -36.06
CA ARG A 220 3.50 -0.30 -37.42
C ARG A 220 4.92 -0.29 -37.95
N THR A 221 5.92 -0.38 -37.09
CA THR A 221 7.33 -0.47 -37.50
C THR A 221 7.67 -1.85 -38.09
N SER A 222 6.88 -2.89 -37.80
CA SER A 222 7.10 -4.27 -38.28
C SER A 222 6.20 -4.71 -39.43
N THR A 223 5.39 -3.82 -40.02
CA THR A 223 4.48 -4.18 -41.13
C THR A 223 5.10 -3.86 -42.49
N ASP A 224 6.10 -4.64 -42.90
CA ASP A 224 6.57 -4.91 -44.27
C ASP A 224 7.67 -5.98 -44.08
N VAL A 225 7.38 -7.29 -44.17
CA VAL A 225 7.32 -8.08 -45.41
C VAL A 225 6.34 -9.23 -45.22
N LYS A 226 5.16 -9.18 -45.86
CA LYS A 226 4.46 -10.40 -46.28
C LYS A 226 4.65 -10.52 -47.78
N GLU A 227 5.66 -11.28 -48.18
CA GLU A 227 5.83 -11.76 -49.56
C GLU A 227 4.63 -12.67 -49.88
N SER A 228 3.60 -12.10 -50.49
CA SER A 228 2.49 -12.84 -51.08
C SER A 228 3.00 -13.59 -52.31
N LYS A 229 3.51 -14.79 -52.09
CA LYS A 229 3.83 -15.74 -53.16
C LYS A 229 2.54 -16.35 -53.71
N SER A 230 1.88 -15.63 -54.61
CA SER A 230 0.80 -16.16 -55.44
C SER A 230 1.40 -17.15 -56.45
N LYS A 231 1.38 -18.45 -56.13
CA LYS A 231 1.63 -19.50 -57.14
C LYS A 231 0.36 -19.66 -57.98
N SER A 232 0.37 -19.04 -59.16
CA SER A 232 -0.44 -19.51 -60.29
C SER A 232 0.28 -20.70 -60.91
N SER A 233 -0.34 -21.87 -60.91
CA SER A 233 0.14 -23.04 -61.66
C SER A 233 -0.71 -23.22 -62.91
N THR A 234 -0.18 -22.81 -64.06
CA THR A 234 -0.62 -23.35 -65.36
C THR A 234 0.27 -24.54 -65.70
N THR A 235 -0.34 -25.72 -65.78
CA THR A 235 0.32 -26.97 -66.14
C THR A 235 0.56 -27.00 -67.65
N GLY A 236 1.82 -27.13 -68.08
CA GLY A 236 2.14 -27.41 -69.49
C GLY A 236 3.64 -27.46 -69.80
N GLY A 237 4.14 -28.65 -70.16
CA GLY A 237 5.11 -28.83 -71.26
C GLY A 237 6.63 -28.74 -70.98
N LYS A 238 7.21 -29.88 -70.60
CA LYS A 238 8.28 -30.65 -71.28
C LYS A 238 9.60 -29.98 -71.78
N ASP A 239 10.70 -30.65 -71.38
CA ASP A 239 12.09 -30.72 -71.90
C ASP A 239 13.06 -29.55 -71.64
N GLY A 240 14.26 -29.89 -71.16
CA GLY A 240 15.48 -29.14 -71.51
C GLY A 240 16.40 -28.73 -70.36
N ASP A 241 17.67 -29.05 -70.55
CA ASP A 241 18.85 -28.95 -69.68
C ASP A 241 19.45 -27.52 -69.56
N GLU A 242 20.42 -27.43 -68.66
CA GLU A 242 21.53 -26.47 -68.51
C GLU A 242 21.40 -25.17 -67.66
N THR A 243 22.38 -25.10 -66.76
CA THR A 243 22.86 -24.00 -65.91
C THR A 243 23.32 -22.75 -66.68
N LYS A 244 22.98 -21.55 -66.18
CA LYS A 244 23.82 -20.35 -66.34
C LYS A 244 23.55 -19.33 -65.24
N GLY A 245 24.61 -18.82 -64.61
CA GLY A 245 24.55 -17.98 -63.42
C GLY A 245 24.67 -16.48 -63.66
N SER A 246 24.75 -15.79 -62.51
CA SER A 246 25.17 -14.41 -62.26
C SER A 246 24.18 -13.31 -62.65
N GLU A 247 23.68 -12.53 -61.68
CA GLU A 247 24.14 -11.15 -61.48
C GLU A 247 23.59 -10.54 -60.17
N SER A 248 24.43 -9.65 -59.63
CA SER A 248 24.43 -8.89 -58.39
C SER A 248 23.08 -8.42 -57.81
N GLN A 249 22.79 -8.83 -56.57
CA GLN A 249 21.94 -8.07 -55.66
C GLN A 249 22.79 -7.00 -54.98
N THR A 250 22.73 -5.77 -55.49
CA THR A 250 23.01 -4.57 -54.71
C THR A 250 21.67 -4.01 -54.26
N GLU A 251 21.13 -4.54 -53.16
CA GLU A 251 20.07 -3.84 -52.45
C GLU A 251 20.72 -2.80 -51.53
N GLU A 252 20.70 -1.54 -51.99
CA GLU A 252 20.80 -0.40 -51.08
C GLU A 252 19.66 -0.51 -50.07
N LYS A 253 20.00 -0.97 -48.86
CA LYS A 253 19.12 -0.93 -47.70
C LYS A 253 18.99 0.53 -47.26
N SER A 254 18.18 1.30 -47.98
CA SER A 254 17.69 2.59 -47.50
C SER A 254 16.83 2.30 -46.28
N VAL A 255 17.38 2.56 -45.10
CA VAL A 255 16.67 2.53 -43.82
C VAL A 255 15.54 3.55 -43.90
N LYS A 256 14.32 3.09 -44.21
CA LYS A 256 13.12 3.92 -44.05
C LYS A 256 12.98 4.18 -42.55
N LYS A 257 13.33 5.39 -42.14
CA LYS A 257 13.01 5.97 -40.84
C LYS A 257 11.51 5.77 -40.66
N SER A 258 11.09 4.87 -39.76
CA SER A 258 9.68 4.66 -39.46
C SER A 258 9.13 5.96 -38.87
N GLU A 259 8.48 6.78 -39.70
CA GLU A 259 7.76 7.95 -39.21
C GLU A 259 6.53 7.45 -38.45
N PHE A 260 6.59 7.58 -37.12
CA PHE A 260 5.43 7.40 -36.27
C PHE A 260 4.28 8.28 -36.77
N LEU A 261 3.02 7.84 -36.62
CA LEU A 261 1.93 8.78 -36.79
C LEU A 261 2.08 9.86 -35.71
N PRO A 262 2.05 11.16 -36.08
CA PRO A 262 2.32 12.24 -35.15
C PRO A 262 1.41 12.18 -33.92
N ASP A 263 0.12 11.86 -34.11
CA ASP A 263 -0.86 11.76 -33.03
C ASP A 263 -0.58 10.63 -32.04
N GLN A 264 0.04 9.53 -32.49
CA GLN A 264 0.37 8.41 -31.60
C GLN A 264 1.54 8.75 -30.67
N LEU A 265 2.53 9.49 -31.18
CA LEU A 265 3.63 10.00 -30.37
C LEU A 265 3.13 11.04 -29.38
N GLU A 266 2.28 11.97 -29.82
CA GLU A 266 1.68 12.97 -28.94
C GLU A 266 0.77 12.34 -27.88
N HIS A 267 0.06 11.25 -28.19
CA HIS A 267 -0.70 10.50 -27.19
C HIS A 267 0.20 9.91 -26.09
N LEU A 268 1.37 9.34 -26.44
CA LEU A 268 2.33 8.83 -25.46
C LEU A 268 2.85 9.95 -24.54
N VAL A 269 3.20 11.10 -25.13
CA VAL A 269 3.65 12.29 -24.38
C VAL A 269 2.55 12.79 -23.44
N ALA A 270 1.30 12.84 -23.92
CA ALA A 270 0.15 13.25 -23.11
C ALA A 270 -0.14 12.28 -21.95
N LEU A 271 0.08 10.98 -22.13
CA LEU A 271 -0.02 9.99 -21.06
C LEU A 271 1.03 10.20 -19.97
N ASP A 272 2.30 10.40 -20.35
CA ASP A 272 3.36 10.72 -19.40
C ASP A 272 3.04 12.00 -18.59
N ALA A 273 2.51 13.04 -19.25
CA ALA A 273 2.06 14.27 -18.60
C ALA A 273 0.87 14.05 -17.65
N LYS A 274 -0.15 13.31 -18.08
CA LYS A 274 -1.31 12.91 -17.26
C LYS A 274 -0.83 12.24 -15.98
N PHE A 275 -0.01 11.20 -16.07
CA PHE A 275 0.42 10.46 -14.88
C PHE A 275 1.36 11.26 -14.00
N PHE A 276 2.27 12.06 -14.57
CA PHE A 276 3.10 12.97 -13.77
C PHE A 276 2.24 13.95 -12.94
N THR A 277 1.21 14.55 -13.55
CA THR A 277 0.31 15.46 -12.83
C THR A 277 -0.52 14.75 -11.77
N ILE A 278 -0.99 13.52 -12.02
CA ILE A 278 -1.65 12.66 -11.02
C ILE A 278 -0.73 12.43 -9.82
N PHE A 279 0.51 11.99 -10.06
CA PHE A 279 1.46 11.71 -8.98
C PHE A 279 1.79 12.95 -8.17
N LYS A 280 2.00 14.09 -8.82
CA LYS A 280 2.24 15.37 -8.15
C LYS A 280 1.04 15.77 -7.28
N ARG A 281 -0.16 15.74 -7.85
CA ARG A 281 -1.42 16.05 -7.16
C ARG A 281 -1.59 15.15 -5.94
N ASP A 282 -1.31 13.87 -6.04
CA ASP A 282 -1.50 12.93 -4.92
C ASP A 282 -0.53 13.22 -3.76
N VAL A 283 0.71 13.65 -4.06
CA VAL A 283 1.66 14.12 -3.04
C VAL A 283 1.18 15.45 -2.42
N GLU A 284 0.62 16.38 -3.21
CA GLU A 284 0.01 17.62 -2.70
C GLU A 284 -1.19 17.34 -1.77
N LEU A 285 -2.00 16.34 -2.11
CA LEU A 285 -3.10 15.88 -1.27
C LEU A 285 -2.60 15.26 0.04
N CYS A 286 -1.48 14.53 0.03
CA CYS A 286 -0.84 14.04 1.25
C CYS A 286 -0.39 15.19 2.16
N HIS A 287 0.25 16.21 1.58
CA HIS A 287 0.66 17.42 2.30
C HIS A 287 -0.54 18.12 2.96
N SER A 288 -1.60 18.35 2.19
CA SER A 288 -2.86 18.94 2.70
C SER A 288 -3.49 18.09 3.80
N ALA A 289 -3.45 16.76 3.67
CA ALA A 289 -4.01 15.85 4.67
C ALA A 289 -3.23 15.89 5.99
N TYR A 290 -1.89 15.92 5.94
CA TYR A 290 -1.08 16.10 7.15
C TYR A 290 -1.33 17.45 7.83
N LEU A 291 -1.34 18.56 7.07
CA LEU A 291 -1.62 19.88 7.61
C LEU A 291 -2.98 19.93 8.31
N THR A 292 -4.02 19.39 7.65
CA THR A 292 -5.37 19.35 8.19
C THR A 292 -5.44 18.49 9.45
N CYS A 293 -4.83 17.30 9.43
CA CYS A 293 -4.80 16.40 10.58
C CYS A 293 -4.05 17.02 11.77
N PHE A 294 -2.88 17.60 11.51
CA PHE A 294 -2.07 18.26 12.52
C PHE A 294 -2.82 19.43 13.18
N ASP A 295 -3.38 20.33 12.37
CA ASP A 295 -4.13 21.49 12.85
C ASP A 295 -5.32 21.08 13.72
N ILE A 296 -6.09 20.07 13.29
CA ILE A 296 -7.21 19.53 14.07
C ILE A 296 -6.72 18.94 15.39
N LEU A 297 -5.65 18.15 15.37
CA LEU A 297 -5.08 17.54 16.57
C LEU A 297 -4.60 18.60 17.55
N GLU A 298 -3.84 19.60 17.10
CA GLU A 298 -3.32 20.67 17.96
C GLU A 298 -4.42 21.48 18.61
N LYS A 299 -5.42 21.92 17.84
CA LYS A 299 -6.51 22.75 18.34
C LYS A 299 -7.43 22.03 19.33
N ASN A 300 -7.60 20.72 19.18
CA ASN A 300 -8.61 19.96 19.90
C ASN A 300 -8.03 18.89 20.83
N PHE A 301 -6.70 18.81 21.00
CA PHE A 301 -6.03 17.67 21.64
C PHE A 301 -6.62 17.30 23.00
N THR A 302 -6.81 18.29 23.88
CA THR A 302 -7.35 18.09 25.23
C THR A 302 -8.73 17.43 25.20
N LEU A 303 -9.61 17.92 24.33
CA LEU A 303 -10.96 17.38 24.16
C LEU A 303 -10.95 16.00 23.52
N LEU A 304 -10.11 15.77 22.51
CA LEU A 304 -9.97 14.47 21.85
C LEU A 304 -9.40 13.41 22.79
N ASN A 305 -8.49 13.81 23.69
CA ASN A 305 -7.89 12.90 24.67
C ASN A 305 -8.85 12.55 25.82
N ALA A 306 -9.70 13.50 26.22
CA ALA A 306 -10.67 13.39 27.30
C ALA A 306 -12.04 13.98 26.90
N PRO A 307 -12.87 13.26 26.11
CA PRO A 307 -14.10 13.80 25.51
C PRO A 307 -15.21 14.18 26.51
N ARG A 308 -15.08 13.79 27.78
CA ARG A 308 -16.00 14.16 28.87
C ARG A 308 -15.36 15.10 29.90
N GLY A 309 -14.16 15.60 29.61
CA GLY A 309 -13.29 16.24 30.60
C GLY A 309 -12.72 15.24 31.60
N ASP A 310 -11.71 15.67 32.34
CA ASP A 310 -11.26 14.95 33.52
C ASP A 310 -12.36 15.05 34.59
N LYS A 311 -12.74 13.91 35.16
CA LYS A 311 -13.68 13.88 36.29
C LYS A 311 -13.03 14.59 37.48
N GLY A 312 -13.22 15.90 37.57
CA GLY A 312 -12.64 16.72 38.62
C GLY A 312 -12.75 18.22 38.44
N ASP A 313 -12.95 18.72 37.21
CA ASP A 313 -12.96 20.18 37.00
C ASP A 313 -14.16 20.64 36.16
N SER A 314 -15.32 20.71 36.81
CA SER A 314 -16.47 21.45 36.32
C SER A 314 -16.33 22.95 36.62
N SER A 315 -15.12 23.52 36.45
CA SER A 315 -14.87 24.92 36.78
C SER A 315 -13.74 25.59 35.98
N HIS A 316 -13.58 25.31 34.69
CA HIS A 316 -12.83 26.26 33.84
C HIS A 316 -13.12 26.17 32.33
N LEU A 317 -14.36 26.44 31.92
CA LEU A 317 -14.55 27.14 30.64
C LEU A 317 -14.56 28.64 30.96
N SER A 318 -13.36 29.19 31.16
CA SER A 318 -13.17 30.63 31.10
C SER A 318 -12.06 30.96 30.09
N MET A 319 -12.50 31.69 29.07
CA MET A 319 -11.77 32.62 28.22
C MET A 319 -10.80 32.10 27.13
N PHE A 320 -11.13 32.60 25.93
CA PHE A 320 -10.40 32.70 24.66
C PHE A 320 -10.46 31.52 23.70
#